data_AF-A0A3D5HY81-F1
#
_entry.id   AF-A0A3D5HY81-F1
#
_cell.length_a   1.000
_cell.length_b   1.000
_cell.length_c   1.000
_cell.angle_alpha   90.00
_cell.angle_beta   90.00
_cell.angle_gamma   90.00
#
_symmetry.space_group_name_H-M   'P 1'
#
loop_
_entity.id
_entity.type
_entity.pdbx_description
1 polymer ?
#
loop_
_entity_poly.entity_id
_entity_poly.type
_entity_poly.pdbx_seq_one_letter_code
_entity_poly.pdbx_strand_id
1 'polypeptide(L)'
;EGLVLEPIGAVLAVMLLELVLGDRTGWQGVAAGLLLRLGFGVAMGLLSGLLLSELLRRLPADSGVLGLRVQLTLGILFLMYGGCDAQLSESGFPAAVAAGVVVGRRPSSEPQQLDDFIRQLAQLAITVLFPLLAADVSWRELSPLGLGGVGCVLVLMVVVRPLAISLASTGLPLQWKQKLMLSWMAPRGIVTAAVASLFAIRLEAAGFSGAGRLQGLVFLTILMTVGLQGLTAPWLARRLGLVQPDLEAEAGSAEGAADAPAVLPGRVQ
;
A
#
# COMPACT_ATOMS: atom_id res chain seq x y z
N GLU A 1 -9.40 -0.50 1.53
CA GLU A 1 -9.39 0.20 0.23
C GLU A 1 -8.05 0.03 -0.48
N GLY A 2 -6.93 0.50 0.09
CA GLY A 2 -5.60 0.42 -0.54
C GLY A 2 -5.22 -0.97 -1.07
N LEU A 3 -5.37 -2.01 -0.23
CA LEU A 3 -5.07 -3.40 -0.60
C LEU A 3 -5.72 -3.88 -1.91
N VAL A 4 -6.93 -3.42 -2.21
CA VAL A 4 -7.69 -3.85 -3.40
C VAL A 4 -7.48 -2.91 -4.57
N LEU A 5 -7.45 -1.60 -4.33
CA LEU A 5 -7.31 -0.61 -5.40
C LEU A 5 -5.91 -0.58 -5.99
N GLU A 6 -4.86 -0.90 -5.23
CA GLU A 6 -3.49 -0.90 -5.72
C GLU A 6 -3.24 -1.88 -6.88
N PRO A 7 -3.53 -3.19 -6.76
CA PRO A 7 -3.33 -4.12 -7.87
C PRO A 7 -4.24 -3.79 -9.07
N ILE A 8 -5.47 -3.33 -8.83
CA ILE A 8 -6.37 -2.90 -9.91
C ILE A 8 -5.78 -1.70 -10.65
N GLY A 9 -5.27 -0.71 -9.92
CA GLY A 9 -4.65 0.48 -10.49
C GLY A 9 -3.40 0.17 -11.30
N ALA A 10 -2.53 -0.73 -10.81
CA ALA A 10 -1.33 -1.15 -11.52
C ALA A 10 -1.64 -1.85 -12.84
N VAL A 11 -2.54 -2.85 -12.80
CA VAL A 11 -2.95 -3.57 -14.02
C VAL A 11 -3.66 -2.64 -14.99
N LEU A 12 -4.59 -1.79 -14.51
CA LEU A 12 -5.30 -0.83 -15.35
C LEU A 12 -4.34 0.15 -16.00
N ALA A 13 -3.34 0.63 -15.28
CA ALA A 13 -2.32 1.49 -15.83
C ALA A 13 -1.64 0.79 -17.03
N VAL A 14 -1.07 -0.40 -16.85
CA VAL A 14 -0.40 -1.09 -17.97
C VAL A 14 -1.35 -1.36 -19.15
N MET A 15 -2.63 -1.64 -18.90
CA MET A 15 -3.64 -1.72 -19.98
C MET A 15 -3.84 -0.40 -20.74
N LEU A 16 -3.85 0.73 -20.04
CA LEU A 16 -3.93 2.05 -20.67
C LEU A 16 -2.64 2.37 -21.44
N LEU A 17 -1.48 1.95 -20.94
CA LEU A 17 -0.21 2.10 -21.66
C LEU A 17 -0.21 1.30 -22.97
N GLU A 18 -0.60 0.03 -22.94
CA GLU A 18 -0.74 -0.81 -24.14
C GLU A 18 -1.73 -0.22 -25.15
N LEU A 19 -2.83 0.37 -24.66
CA LEU A 19 -3.79 1.07 -25.51
C LEU A 19 -3.17 2.29 -26.19
N VAL A 20 -2.39 3.09 -25.47
CA VAL A 20 -1.70 4.29 -26.01
C VAL A 20 -0.61 3.91 -27.01
N LEU A 21 0.10 2.82 -26.78
CA LEU A 21 1.14 2.30 -27.68
C LEU A 21 0.56 1.65 -28.94
N GLY A 22 -0.75 1.42 -29.01
CA GLY A 22 -1.42 0.85 -30.18
C GLY A 22 -1.47 -0.68 -30.21
N ASP A 23 -1.09 -1.35 -29.13
CA ASP A 23 -1.03 -2.82 -29.04
C ASP A 23 -2.43 -3.47 -28.86
N ARG A 24 -3.47 -2.68 -28.58
CA ARG A 24 -4.83 -3.15 -28.28
C ARG A 24 -5.90 -2.41 -29.08
N THR A 25 -6.86 -3.15 -29.62
CA THR A 25 -8.00 -2.62 -30.40
C THR A 25 -9.18 -2.20 -29.49
N GLY A 26 -9.00 -1.13 -28.72
CA GLY A 26 -10.09 -0.38 -28.07
C GLY A 26 -10.47 -0.78 -26.64
N TRP A 27 -11.48 -0.10 -26.09
CA TRP A 27 -11.92 -0.20 -24.68
C TRP A 27 -12.34 -1.60 -24.25
N GLN A 28 -12.87 -2.41 -25.16
CA GLN A 28 -13.21 -3.82 -24.90
C GLN A 28 -11.96 -4.65 -24.62
N GLY A 29 -10.86 -4.40 -25.35
CA GLY A 29 -9.58 -5.08 -25.14
C GLY A 29 -8.94 -4.73 -23.81
N VAL A 30 -9.10 -3.48 -23.35
CA VAL A 30 -8.66 -3.02 -22.02
C VAL A 30 -9.46 -3.70 -20.92
N ALA A 31 -10.78 -3.72 -21.02
CA ALA A 31 -11.64 -4.35 -20.02
C ALA A 31 -11.39 -5.86 -19.93
N ALA A 32 -11.29 -6.54 -21.06
CA ALA A 32 -10.99 -7.97 -21.11
C ALA A 32 -9.59 -8.27 -20.56
N GLY A 33 -8.57 -7.47 -20.93
CA GLY A 33 -7.20 -7.63 -20.42
C GLY A 33 -7.09 -7.40 -18.92
N LEU A 34 -7.80 -6.39 -18.40
CA LEU A 34 -7.88 -6.12 -16.96
C LEU A 34 -8.49 -7.30 -16.20
N LEU A 35 -9.64 -7.81 -16.65
CA LEU A 35 -10.31 -8.96 -16.03
C LEU A 35 -9.46 -10.23 -16.09
N LEU A 36 -8.81 -10.47 -17.23
CA LEU A 36 -7.93 -11.62 -17.41
C LEU A 36 -6.73 -11.58 -16.46
N ARG A 37 -6.01 -10.45 -16.39
CA ARG A 37 -4.82 -10.29 -15.53
C ARG A 37 -5.16 -10.33 -14.05
N LEU A 38 -6.23 -9.65 -13.65
CA LEU A 38 -6.72 -9.70 -12.26
C LEU A 38 -7.21 -11.10 -11.91
N GLY A 39 -8.02 -11.73 -12.77
CA GLY A 39 -8.57 -13.05 -12.55
C GLY A 39 -7.49 -14.13 -12.45
N PHE A 40 -6.53 -14.11 -13.39
CA PHE A 40 -5.38 -15.02 -13.39
C PHE A 40 -4.53 -14.83 -12.12
N GLY A 41 -4.17 -13.58 -11.80
CA GLY A 41 -3.39 -13.29 -10.60
C GLY A 41 -4.10 -13.73 -9.33
N VAL A 42 -5.38 -13.39 -9.16
CA VAL A 42 -6.17 -13.83 -8.00
C VAL A 42 -6.25 -15.36 -7.92
N ALA A 43 -6.51 -16.05 -9.03
CA ALA A 43 -6.58 -17.52 -9.05
C ALA A 43 -5.26 -18.16 -8.62
N MET A 44 -4.14 -17.71 -9.18
CA MET A 44 -2.80 -18.20 -8.82
C MET A 44 -2.43 -17.84 -7.38
N GLY A 45 -2.75 -16.62 -6.94
CA GLY A 45 -2.52 -16.19 -5.57
C GLY A 45 -3.32 -16.99 -4.55
N LEU A 46 -4.58 -17.32 -4.84
CA LEU A 46 -5.39 -18.21 -4.00
C LEU A 46 -4.76 -19.61 -3.92
N LEU A 47 -4.37 -20.18 -5.07
CA LEU A 47 -3.75 -21.51 -5.13
C LEU A 47 -2.43 -21.56 -4.33
N SER A 48 -1.52 -20.62 -4.59
CA SER A 48 -0.23 -20.54 -3.90
C SER A 48 -0.39 -20.19 -2.42
N GLY A 49 -1.36 -19.33 -2.06
CA GLY A 49 -1.67 -18.99 -0.68
C GLY A 49 -2.19 -20.18 0.12
N LEU A 50 -3.08 -21.00 -0.47
CA LEU A 50 -3.57 -22.23 0.14
C LEU A 50 -2.44 -23.25 0.32
N LEU A 51 -1.62 -23.44 -0.71
CA LEU A 51 -0.44 -24.31 -0.65
C LEU A 51 0.53 -23.87 0.46
N LEU A 52 0.85 -22.57 0.52
CA LEU A 52 1.73 -22.02 1.53
C LEU A 52 1.13 -22.17 2.94
N SER A 53 -0.16 -21.91 3.11
CA SER A 53 -0.85 -22.11 4.38
C SER A 53 -0.80 -23.56 4.85
N GLU A 54 -1.00 -24.51 3.93
CA GLU A 54 -0.94 -25.93 4.24
C GLU A 54 0.47 -26.39 4.60
N LEU A 55 1.50 -25.93 3.86
CA LEU A 55 2.88 -26.22 4.21
C LEU A 55 3.23 -25.64 5.58
N LEU A 56 2.91 -24.37 5.85
CA LEU A 56 3.21 -23.75 7.13
C LEU A 56 2.52 -24.45 8.31
N ARG A 57 1.31 -24.99 8.10
CA ARG A 57 0.60 -25.80 9.10
C ARG A 57 1.32 -27.12 9.42
N ARG A 58 2.07 -27.67 8.47
CA ARG A 58 2.82 -28.93 8.65
C ARG A 58 4.16 -28.73 9.36
N LEU A 59 4.68 -27.50 9.41
CA LEU A 59 5.94 -27.21 10.10
C LEU A 59 5.70 -26.98 11.60
N PRO A 60 6.54 -27.57 12.49
CA PRO A 60 6.46 -27.31 13.93
C PRO A 60 6.63 -25.82 14.24
N ALA A 61 5.98 -25.37 15.33
CA ALA A 61 5.93 -23.97 15.74
C ALA A 61 7.16 -23.50 16.53
N ASP A 62 8.16 -24.36 16.70
CA ASP A 62 9.36 -24.05 17.46
C ASP A 62 10.18 -22.92 16.81
N SER A 63 10.78 -22.08 17.65
CA SER A 63 11.61 -20.94 17.24
C SER A 63 12.80 -21.33 16.35
N GLY A 64 13.30 -22.57 16.48
CA GLY A 64 14.35 -23.12 15.61
C GLY A 64 13.94 -23.27 14.13
N VAL A 65 12.64 -23.20 13.81
CA VAL A 65 12.09 -23.40 12.47
C VAL A 65 11.66 -22.08 11.81
N LEU A 66 11.81 -20.93 12.50
CA LEU A 66 11.42 -19.62 11.97
C LEU A 66 12.13 -19.29 10.65
N GLY A 67 13.44 -19.55 10.56
CA GLY A 67 14.21 -19.32 9.34
C GLY A 67 13.67 -20.09 8.14
N LEU A 68 13.30 -21.36 8.33
CA LEU A 68 12.70 -22.19 7.28
C LEU A 68 11.31 -21.67 6.87
N ARG A 69 10.49 -21.24 7.83
CA ARG A 69 9.16 -20.64 7.57
C ARG A 69 9.27 -19.35 6.76
N VAL A 70 10.21 -18.48 7.11
CA VAL A 70 10.51 -17.24 6.38
C VAL A 70 10.98 -17.55 4.97
N GLN A 71 11.98 -18.43 4.82
CA GLN A 71 12.53 -18.81 3.52
C GLN A 71 11.46 -19.43 2.61
N LEU A 72 10.61 -20.29 3.16
CA LEU A 72 9.50 -20.90 2.41
C LEU A 72 8.47 -19.84 1.98
N THR A 73 8.10 -18.94 2.89
CA THR A 73 7.12 -17.87 2.63
C THR A 73 7.61 -16.94 1.54
N LEU A 74 8.82 -16.39 1.68
CA LEU A 74 9.42 -15.50 0.69
C LEU A 74 9.70 -16.22 -0.63
N GLY A 75 10.19 -17.47 -0.57
CA GLY A 75 10.48 -18.27 -1.76
C GLY A 75 9.23 -18.53 -2.60
N ILE A 76 8.13 -18.97 -1.97
CA ILE A 76 6.85 -19.18 -2.66
C ILE A 76 6.29 -17.86 -3.16
N LEU A 77 6.37 -16.78 -2.36
CA LEU A 77 5.89 -15.45 -2.76
C LEU A 77 6.60 -14.94 -4.02
N PHE A 78 7.93 -14.96 -4.05
CA PHE A 78 8.71 -14.49 -5.21
C PHE A 78 8.55 -15.41 -6.43
N LEU A 79 8.51 -16.73 -6.23
CA LEU A 79 8.29 -17.68 -7.31
C LEU A 79 6.92 -17.50 -7.96
N MET A 80 5.88 -17.34 -7.13
CA MET A 80 4.52 -17.09 -7.60
C MET A 80 4.44 -15.73 -8.30
N TYR A 81 4.99 -14.66 -7.70
CA TYR A 81 4.97 -13.33 -8.30
C TYR A 81 5.65 -13.33 -9.67
N GLY A 82 6.89 -13.84 -9.75
CA GLY A 82 7.64 -13.90 -11.01
C GLY A 82 7.02 -14.83 -12.04
N GLY A 83 6.48 -15.99 -11.61
CA GLY A 83 5.81 -16.94 -12.51
C GLY A 83 4.49 -16.41 -13.08
N CYS A 84 3.77 -15.58 -12.31
CA CYS A 84 2.58 -14.91 -12.81
C CYS A 84 2.96 -13.79 -13.79
N ASP A 85 3.91 -12.93 -13.39
CA ASP A 85 4.34 -11.78 -14.19
C ASP A 85 4.97 -12.19 -15.54
N ALA A 86 5.69 -13.32 -15.56
CA ALA A 86 6.27 -13.88 -16.79
C ALA A 86 5.21 -14.37 -17.79
N GLN A 87 4.06 -14.84 -17.32
CA GLN A 87 2.96 -15.29 -18.19
C GLN A 87 2.10 -14.10 -18.62
N LEU A 88 1.67 -13.30 -17.64
CA LEU A 88 0.85 -12.11 -17.84
C LEU A 88 1.45 -10.97 -17.03
N SER A 89 2.02 -9.98 -17.72
CA SER A 89 2.63 -8.81 -17.07
C SER A 89 1.63 -8.11 -16.14
N GLU A 90 2.11 -7.71 -14.97
CA GLU A 90 1.36 -7.10 -13.86
C GLU A 90 0.36 -8.03 -13.14
N SER A 91 0.28 -9.32 -13.50
CA SER A 91 -0.58 -10.26 -12.77
C SER A 91 0.04 -10.74 -11.45
N GLY A 92 1.34 -10.49 -11.22
CA GLY A 92 2.02 -10.81 -9.97
C GLY A 92 1.49 -10.02 -8.76
N PHE A 93 1.15 -8.74 -8.94
CA PHE A 93 0.59 -7.90 -7.86
C PHE A 93 -0.74 -8.42 -7.28
N PRO A 94 -1.80 -8.64 -8.08
CA PRO A 94 -3.06 -9.22 -7.56
C PRO A 94 -2.85 -10.61 -6.98
N ALA A 95 -1.89 -11.38 -7.50
CA ALA A 95 -1.56 -12.70 -6.96
C ALA A 95 -0.92 -12.63 -5.56
N ALA A 96 0.02 -11.71 -5.34
CA ALA A 96 0.63 -11.47 -4.04
C ALA A 96 -0.40 -11.01 -3.00
N VAL A 97 -1.32 -10.11 -3.38
CA VAL A 97 -2.41 -9.66 -2.51
C VAL A 97 -3.35 -10.81 -2.16
N ALA A 98 -3.79 -11.60 -3.14
CA ALA A 98 -4.67 -12.74 -2.92
C ALA A 98 -4.02 -13.80 -2.01
N ALA A 99 -2.74 -14.12 -2.26
CA ALA A 99 -1.97 -15.04 -1.41
C ALA A 99 -1.86 -14.53 0.03
N GLY A 100 -1.54 -13.24 0.22
CA GLY A 100 -1.47 -12.61 1.53
C GLY A 100 -2.80 -12.66 2.29
N VAL A 101 -3.93 -12.43 1.61
CA VAL A 101 -5.28 -12.53 2.20
C VAL A 101 -5.59 -13.98 2.63
N VAL A 102 -5.20 -14.98 1.85
CA VAL A 102 -5.41 -16.39 2.21
C VAL A 102 -4.55 -16.79 3.41
N VAL A 103 -3.25 -16.48 3.35
CA VAL A 103 -2.30 -16.83 4.42
C VAL A 103 -2.65 -16.10 5.71
N GLY A 104 -3.06 -14.83 5.64
CA GLY A 104 -3.45 -14.04 6.81
C GLY A 104 -4.75 -14.51 7.48
N ARG A 105 -5.56 -15.35 6.83
CA ARG A 105 -6.78 -15.95 7.41
C ARG A 105 -6.52 -17.26 8.14
N ARG A 106 -5.28 -17.76 8.16
CA ARG A 106 -4.96 -19.05 8.79
C ARG A 106 -5.21 -19.00 10.31
N PRO A 107 -5.99 -19.93 10.89
CA PRO A 107 -6.02 -20.11 12.34
C PRO A 107 -4.65 -20.61 12.77
N SER A 108 -3.93 -19.83 13.56
CA SER A 108 -2.56 -20.13 13.96
C SER A 108 -2.47 -20.29 15.47
N SER A 109 -1.89 -21.41 15.90
CA SER A 109 -1.70 -21.77 17.32
C SER A 109 -0.66 -20.87 18.01
N GLU A 110 0.27 -20.30 17.24
CA GLU A 110 1.03 -19.08 17.57
C GLU A 110 1.39 -18.35 16.24
N PRO A 111 0.85 -17.13 15.97
CA PRO A 111 1.02 -16.45 14.69
C PRO A 111 2.13 -15.39 14.61
N GLN A 112 2.58 -14.82 15.74
CA GLN A 112 3.14 -13.46 15.72
C GLN A 112 4.55 -13.36 15.13
N GLN A 113 5.47 -14.27 15.42
CA GLN A 113 6.89 -14.06 15.03
C GLN A 113 7.13 -13.97 13.51
N LEU A 114 6.47 -14.83 12.71
CA LEU A 114 6.60 -14.77 11.24
C LEU A 114 5.98 -13.49 10.68
N ASP A 115 4.79 -13.14 11.16
CA ASP A 115 4.05 -11.98 10.67
C ASP A 115 4.75 -10.67 11.10
N ASP A 116 5.34 -10.64 12.29
CA ASP A 116 6.17 -9.54 12.79
C ASP A 116 7.46 -9.41 11.98
N PHE A 117 8.12 -10.53 11.65
CA PHE A 117 9.30 -10.50 10.81
C PHE A 117 8.99 -9.98 9.40
N ILE A 118 7.90 -10.46 8.78
CA ILE A 118 7.44 -9.96 7.47
C ILE A 118 7.09 -8.47 7.57
N ARG A 119 6.48 -8.03 8.67
CA ARG A 119 6.17 -6.62 8.91
C ARG A 119 7.44 -5.78 9.02
N GLN A 120 8.45 -6.25 9.74
CA GLN A 120 9.76 -5.58 9.84
C GLN A 120 10.44 -5.50 8.47
N LEU A 121 10.40 -6.57 7.66
CA LEU A 121 10.91 -6.54 6.29
C LEU A 121 10.16 -5.55 5.40
N ALA A 122 8.83 -5.52 5.49
CA ALA A 122 8.01 -4.55 4.76
C ALA A 122 8.33 -3.11 5.19
N GLN A 123 8.49 -2.87 6.49
CA GLN A 123 8.88 -1.57 7.03
C GLN A 123 10.28 -1.16 6.55
N LEU A 124 11.24 -2.10 6.52
CA LEU A 124 12.58 -1.85 5.98
C LEU A 124 12.51 -1.49 4.50
N ALA A 125 11.75 -2.24 3.70
CA ALA A 125 11.56 -1.97 2.27
C ALA A 125 10.96 -0.58 2.06
N ILE A 126 9.92 -0.21 2.81
CA ILE A 126 9.31 1.12 2.75
C ILE A 126 10.32 2.21 3.14
N THR A 127 11.09 1.99 4.21
CA THR A 127 12.10 2.94 4.71
C THR A 127 13.20 3.19 3.70
N VAL A 128 13.61 2.17 2.92
CA VAL A 128 14.60 2.31 1.84
C VAL A 128 13.96 2.95 0.60
N LEU A 129 12.73 2.59 0.28
CA LEU A 129 12.08 2.98 -0.96
C LEU A 129 11.69 4.45 -1.00
N PHE A 130 11.26 5.05 0.11
CA PHE A 130 10.93 6.48 0.14
C PHE A 130 12.12 7.39 -0.22
N PRO A 131 13.32 7.22 0.38
CA PRO A 131 14.53 7.92 -0.05
C PRO A 131 14.89 7.67 -1.52
N LEU A 132 14.77 6.43 -2.00
CA LEU A 132 15.05 6.12 -3.42
C LEU A 132 14.08 6.83 -4.35
N LEU A 133 12.79 6.87 -4.01
CA LEU A 133 11.79 7.63 -4.76
C LEU A 133 12.09 9.12 -4.75
N ALA A 134 12.56 9.67 -3.63
CA ALA A 134 12.98 11.07 -3.55
C ALA A 134 14.24 11.35 -4.39
N ALA A 135 15.16 10.39 -4.48
CA ALA A 135 16.37 10.49 -5.29
C ALA A 135 16.09 10.35 -6.80
N ASP A 136 15.06 9.59 -7.18
CA ASP A 136 14.62 9.45 -8.58
C ASP A 136 13.97 10.74 -9.13
N VAL A 137 13.58 11.67 -8.25
CA VAL A 137 12.99 12.95 -8.65
C VAL A 137 14.03 13.86 -9.32
N SER A 138 13.95 13.96 -10.64
CA SER A 138 14.73 14.91 -11.43
C SER A 138 14.10 16.31 -11.40
N TRP A 139 14.87 17.32 -10.98
CA TRP A 139 14.44 18.73 -11.07
C TRP A 139 14.08 19.16 -12.49
N ARG A 140 14.66 18.51 -13.52
CA ARG A 140 14.34 18.80 -14.93
C ARG A 140 12.92 18.37 -15.31
N GLU A 141 12.36 17.37 -14.64
CA GLU A 141 10.99 16.90 -14.88
C GLU A 141 9.98 17.75 -14.11
N LEU A 142 10.33 18.25 -12.91
CA LEU A 142 9.45 19.08 -12.10
C LEU A 142 9.38 20.55 -12.54
N SER A 143 10.51 21.12 -12.94
CA SER A 143 10.61 22.53 -13.38
C SER A 143 9.54 22.93 -14.42
N PRO A 144 9.27 22.16 -15.48
CA PRO A 144 8.26 22.51 -16.48
C PRO A 144 6.81 22.38 -15.99
N LEU A 145 6.54 21.68 -14.88
CA LEU A 145 5.18 21.60 -14.32
C LEU A 145 4.80 22.88 -13.56
N GLY A 146 5.77 23.51 -12.89
CA GLY A 146 5.59 24.76 -12.15
C GLY A 146 4.36 24.77 -11.23
N LEU A 147 3.66 25.91 -11.20
CA LEU A 147 2.41 26.07 -10.43
C LEU A 147 1.23 25.28 -11.04
N GLY A 148 1.28 24.96 -12.34
CA GLY A 148 0.22 24.20 -13.02
C GLY A 148 0.14 22.76 -12.51
N GLY A 149 1.29 22.11 -12.28
CA GLY A 149 1.35 20.79 -11.66
C GLY A 149 0.78 20.78 -10.25
N VAL A 150 1.16 21.76 -9.43
CA VAL A 150 0.65 21.91 -8.05
C VAL A 150 -0.87 22.13 -8.06
N GLY A 151 -1.37 22.98 -8.95
CA GLY A 151 -2.80 23.21 -9.12
C GLY A 151 -3.55 21.94 -9.53
N CYS A 152 -3.01 21.17 -10.47
CA CYS A 152 -3.57 19.87 -10.88
C CYS A 152 -3.67 18.90 -9.69
N VAL A 153 -2.60 18.74 -8.91
CA VAL A 153 -2.60 17.87 -7.72
C VAL A 153 -3.59 18.33 -6.66
N LEU A 154 -3.70 19.64 -6.42
CA LEU A 154 -4.69 20.18 -5.49
C LEU A 154 -6.13 19.91 -5.95
N VAL A 155 -6.42 20.04 -7.25
CA VAL A 155 -7.74 19.67 -7.80
C VAL A 155 -8.01 18.18 -7.62
N LEU A 156 -7.01 17.32 -7.87
CA LEU A 156 -7.15 15.88 -7.63
C LEU A 156 -7.45 15.56 -6.14
N MET A 157 -6.78 16.25 -5.22
CA MET A 157 -6.93 16.04 -3.77
C MET A 157 -8.23 16.61 -3.21
N VAL A 158 -8.64 17.82 -3.61
CA VAL A 158 -9.75 18.56 -2.99
C VAL A 158 -11.07 18.40 -3.74
N VAL A 159 -11.04 18.09 -5.03
CA VAL A 159 -12.26 17.97 -5.86
C VAL A 159 -12.52 16.53 -6.25
N VAL A 160 -11.57 15.90 -6.96
CA VAL A 160 -11.78 14.56 -7.52
C VAL A 160 -11.93 13.53 -6.42
N ARG A 161 -11.12 13.61 -5.36
CA ARG A 161 -11.15 12.62 -4.27
C ARG A 161 -12.42 12.68 -3.42
N PRO A 162 -12.89 13.85 -2.91
CA PRO A 162 -14.17 13.91 -2.21
C PRO A 162 -15.35 13.52 -3.09
N LEU A 163 -15.32 13.84 -4.38
CA LEU A 163 -16.38 13.42 -5.31
C LEU A 163 -16.42 11.90 -5.47
N ALA A 164 -15.27 11.27 -5.71
CA ALA A 164 -15.17 9.81 -5.83
C ALA A 164 -15.67 9.09 -4.59
N ILE A 165 -15.31 9.58 -3.39
CA ILE A 165 -15.73 8.98 -2.13
C ILE A 165 -17.20 9.29 -1.81
N SER A 166 -17.71 10.47 -2.17
CA SER A 166 -19.12 10.80 -2.01
C SER A 166 -20.00 9.88 -2.88
N LEU A 167 -19.61 9.67 -4.14
CA LEU A 167 -20.27 8.73 -5.05
C LEU A 167 -20.17 7.29 -4.53
N ALA A 168 -18.98 6.83 -4.13
CA ALA A 168 -18.78 5.47 -3.62
C ALA A 168 -19.45 5.23 -2.26
N SER A 169 -19.66 6.26 -1.45
CA SER A 169 -20.33 6.19 -0.14
C SER A 169 -21.83 6.49 -0.20
N THR A 170 -22.39 6.67 -1.39
CA THR A 170 -23.83 6.88 -1.57
C THR A 170 -24.55 5.58 -1.19
N GLY A 171 -25.36 5.63 -0.12
CA GLY A 171 -26.07 4.46 0.43
C GLY A 171 -25.37 3.75 1.60
N LEU A 172 -24.17 4.16 2.01
CA LEU A 172 -23.51 3.62 3.20
C LEU A 172 -23.85 4.45 4.47
N PRO A 173 -23.95 3.80 5.65
CA PRO A 173 -24.24 4.47 6.92
C PRO A 173 -22.99 5.18 7.50
N LEU A 174 -22.36 6.05 6.70
CA LEU A 174 -21.16 6.80 7.10
C LEU A 174 -21.50 8.22 7.51
N GLN A 175 -21.02 8.63 8.69
CA GLN A 175 -21.15 10.01 9.16
C GLN A 175 -20.32 10.96 8.30
N TRP A 176 -20.77 12.21 8.14
CA TRP A 176 -20.06 13.25 7.38
C TRP A 176 -18.58 13.39 7.78
N LYS A 177 -18.28 13.32 9.09
CA LYS A 177 -16.91 13.38 9.61
C LYS A 177 -16.03 12.23 9.10
N GLN A 178 -16.58 11.01 9.06
CA GLN A 178 -15.89 9.83 8.54
C GLN A 178 -15.67 9.95 7.02
N LYS A 179 -16.67 10.43 6.28
CA LYS A 179 -16.55 10.70 4.83
C LYS A 179 -15.46 11.73 4.54
N LEU A 180 -15.40 12.80 5.32
CA LEU A 180 -14.37 13.84 5.18
C LEU A 180 -12.98 13.28 5.46
N MET A 181 -12.82 12.49 6.53
CA MET A 181 -11.55 11.83 6.83
C MET A 181 -11.12 10.85 5.73
N LEU A 182 -12.03 9.99 5.26
CA LEU A 182 -11.78 9.06 4.15
C LEU A 182 -11.39 9.80 2.87
N SER A 183 -12.03 10.95 2.60
CA SER A 183 -11.72 11.79 1.44
C SER A 183 -10.37 12.48 1.52
N TRP A 184 -9.91 12.81 2.73
CA TRP A 184 -8.66 13.49 2.97
C TRP A 184 -7.47 12.53 3.00
N MET A 185 -7.65 11.35 3.60
CA MET A 185 -6.59 10.36 3.78
C MET A 185 -6.51 9.45 2.55
N ALA A 186 -5.70 9.86 1.57
CA ALA A 186 -5.51 9.15 0.32
C ALA A 186 -4.05 9.18 -0.15
N PRO A 187 -3.10 8.71 0.68
CA PRO A 187 -1.69 8.71 0.31
C PRO A 187 -1.52 7.86 -0.94
N ARG A 188 -0.85 8.41 -1.95
CA ARG A 188 -0.53 7.63 -3.15
C ARG A 188 0.61 6.69 -2.83
N GLY A 189 0.38 5.42 -3.14
CA GLY A 189 1.26 4.33 -2.76
C GLY A 189 2.51 4.24 -3.62
N ILE A 190 3.45 3.48 -3.09
CA ILE A 190 4.70 3.05 -3.74
C ILE A 190 4.44 2.45 -5.13
N VAL A 191 3.37 1.66 -5.27
CA VAL A 191 3.02 1.00 -6.53
C VAL A 191 2.76 2.02 -7.64
N THR A 192 2.14 3.16 -7.31
CA THR A 192 1.89 4.22 -8.31
C THR A 192 3.19 4.83 -8.82
N ALA A 193 4.19 4.97 -7.95
CA ALA A 193 5.51 5.46 -8.34
C ALA A 193 6.21 4.50 -9.31
N ALA A 194 6.27 3.21 -8.94
CA ALA A 194 6.91 2.18 -9.76
C ALA A 194 6.28 2.07 -11.16
N VAL A 195 4.95 2.09 -11.23
CA VAL A 195 4.21 2.05 -12.50
C VAL A 195 4.46 3.32 -13.33
N ALA A 196 4.55 4.50 -12.69
CA ALA A 196 4.84 5.74 -13.41
C ALA A 196 6.25 5.75 -14.01
N SER A 197 7.26 5.26 -13.28
CA SER A 197 8.62 5.10 -13.82
C SER A 197 8.64 4.11 -14.98
N LEU A 198 7.93 2.98 -14.88
CA LEU A 198 7.80 2.02 -15.98
C LEU A 198 7.17 2.66 -17.23
N PHE A 199 6.09 3.44 -17.04
CA PHE A 199 5.43 4.16 -18.13
C PHE A 199 6.35 5.14 -18.83
N ALA A 200 7.09 5.93 -18.06
CA ALA A 200 7.98 6.93 -18.61
C ALA A 200 9.04 6.27 -19.51
N ILE A 201 9.68 5.22 -19.02
CA ILE A 201 10.67 4.43 -19.78
C ILE A 201 10.04 3.87 -21.06
N ARG A 202 8.84 3.29 -20.98
CA ARG A 202 8.16 2.68 -22.14
C ARG A 202 7.72 3.70 -23.17
N LEU A 203 7.19 4.84 -22.73
CA LEU A 203 6.75 5.92 -23.61
C LEU A 203 7.93 6.64 -24.28
N GLU A 204 9.04 6.84 -23.55
CA GLU A 204 10.27 7.39 -24.11
C GLU A 204 10.86 6.46 -25.16
N ALA A 205 10.91 5.15 -24.88
CA ALA A 205 11.36 4.14 -25.84
C ALA A 205 10.47 4.11 -27.10
N ALA A 206 9.18 4.38 -26.96
CA ALA A 206 8.23 4.49 -28.08
C ALA A 206 8.25 5.86 -28.79
N GLY A 207 9.12 6.79 -28.38
CA GLY A 207 9.29 8.10 -29.02
C GLY A 207 8.25 9.15 -28.66
N PHE A 208 7.44 8.92 -27.61
CA PHE A 208 6.44 9.91 -27.17
C PHE A 208 7.10 11.09 -26.44
N SER A 209 6.94 12.30 -26.98
CA SER A 209 7.35 13.53 -26.32
C SER A 209 6.46 13.84 -25.13
N GLY A 210 7.02 13.92 -23.92
CA GLY A 210 6.29 14.31 -22.70
C GLY A 210 6.12 13.21 -21.64
N ALA A 211 6.67 12.03 -21.86
CA ALA A 211 6.69 10.93 -20.89
C ALA A 211 7.22 11.36 -19.50
N GLY A 212 8.33 12.09 -19.45
CA GLY A 212 8.87 12.66 -18.21
C GLY A 212 7.94 13.65 -17.47
N ARG A 213 6.95 14.25 -18.15
CA ARG A 213 5.94 15.09 -17.46
C ARG A 213 4.93 14.27 -16.67
N LEU A 214 4.59 13.07 -17.15
CA LEU A 214 3.70 12.14 -16.43
C LEU A 214 4.41 11.63 -15.17
N GLN A 215 5.67 11.22 -15.31
CA GLN A 215 6.52 10.85 -14.18
C GLN A 215 6.60 11.97 -13.14
N GLY A 216 6.99 13.18 -13.58
CA GLY A 216 7.03 14.36 -12.72
C GLY A 216 5.70 14.67 -12.01
N LEU A 217 4.56 14.52 -12.70
CA LEU A 217 3.24 14.75 -12.09
C LEU A 217 2.90 13.71 -11.03
N VAL A 218 3.20 12.43 -11.27
CA VAL A 218 2.97 11.35 -10.29
C VAL A 218 3.85 11.57 -9.06
N PHE A 219 5.13 11.90 -9.25
CA PHE A 219 6.02 12.22 -8.14
C PHE A 219 5.56 13.42 -7.34
N LEU A 220 5.16 14.50 -8.01
CA LEU A 220 4.59 15.68 -7.34
C LEU A 220 3.33 15.31 -6.54
N THR A 221 2.48 14.43 -7.10
CA THR A 221 1.30 13.91 -6.41
C THR A 221 1.70 13.12 -5.16
N ILE A 222 2.69 12.24 -5.22
CA ILE A 222 3.17 11.47 -4.07
C ILE A 222 3.75 12.41 -3.01
N LEU A 223 4.60 13.36 -3.40
CA LEU A 223 5.23 14.31 -2.49
C LEU A 223 4.18 15.16 -1.75
N MET A 224 3.21 15.71 -2.49
CA MET A 224 2.14 16.51 -1.90
C MET A 224 1.20 15.65 -1.04
N THR A 225 0.79 14.46 -1.51
CA THR A 225 -0.14 13.61 -0.75
C THR A 225 0.52 13.06 0.50
N VAL A 226 1.69 12.43 0.40
CA VAL A 226 2.39 11.86 1.56
C VAL A 226 2.85 12.96 2.51
N GLY A 227 3.40 14.07 2.00
CA GLY A 227 3.85 15.19 2.83
C GLY A 227 2.71 15.91 3.53
N LEU A 228 1.71 16.39 2.77
CA LEU A 228 0.60 17.15 3.36
C LEU A 228 -0.30 16.24 4.20
N GLN A 229 -0.70 15.07 3.69
CA GLN A 229 -1.61 14.19 4.43
C GLN A 229 -0.90 13.51 5.59
N GLY A 230 0.38 13.15 5.47
CA GLY A 230 1.15 12.61 6.59
C GLY A 230 1.22 13.57 7.78
N LEU A 231 1.44 14.86 7.52
CA LEU A 231 1.50 15.89 8.57
C LEU A 231 0.09 16.28 9.09
N THR A 232 -0.91 16.34 8.22
CA THR A 232 -2.25 16.85 8.59
C THR A 232 -3.21 15.78 9.09
N ALA A 233 -3.01 14.50 8.78
CA ALA A 233 -3.93 13.42 9.15
C ALA A 233 -4.12 13.26 10.66
N PRO A 234 -3.07 13.23 11.52
CA PRO A 234 -3.24 13.09 12.96
C PRO A 234 -3.97 14.30 13.58
N TRP A 235 -3.71 15.50 13.04
CA TRP A 235 -4.40 16.71 13.47
C TRP A 235 -5.89 16.69 13.10
N LEU A 236 -6.20 16.31 11.85
CA LEU A 236 -7.57 16.24 11.37
C LEU A 236 -8.36 15.15 12.10
N ALA A 237 -7.73 14.02 12.42
CA ALA A 237 -8.34 12.93 13.18
C ALA A 237 -8.81 13.39 14.55
N ARG A 238 -7.93 14.09 15.28
CA ARG A 238 -8.24 14.67 16.60
C ARG A 238 -9.38 15.67 16.50
N ARG A 239 -9.34 16.57 15.52
CA ARG A 239 -10.37 17.61 15.35
C ARG A 239 -11.74 17.03 15.00
N LEU A 240 -11.80 15.94 14.24
CA LEU A 240 -13.04 15.27 13.89
C LEU A 240 -13.57 14.38 15.02
N GLY A 241 -12.80 14.16 16.09
CA GLY A 241 -13.16 13.25 17.17
C GLY A 241 -13.17 11.79 16.72
N LEU A 242 -12.31 11.44 15.76
CA LEU A 242 -12.20 10.09 15.18
C LEU A 242 -11.04 9.28 15.77
N VAL A 243 -10.32 9.84 16.76
CA VAL A 243 -9.25 9.15 17.48
C VAL A 243 -9.90 8.38 18.62
N GLN A 244 -9.69 7.06 18.67
CA GLN A 244 -9.97 6.29 19.88
C GLN A 244 -8.96 6.72 20.95
N PRO A 245 -9.38 6.98 22.20
CA PRO A 245 -8.43 7.27 23.26
C PRO A 245 -7.45 6.10 23.37
N ASP A 246 -6.15 6.41 23.31
CA ASP A 246 -5.08 5.42 23.41
C ASP A 246 -5.23 4.67 24.75
N LEU A 247 -5.64 3.41 24.71
CA LEU A 247 -5.63 2.52 25.89
C LEU A 247 -4.22 2.33 26.46
N GLU A 248 -3.18 2.72 25.71
CA GLU A 248 -1.77 2.71 26.13
C GLU A 248 -1.44 3.85 27.11
N ALA A 249 -2.19 4.96 27.10
CA ALA A 249 -1.96 6.07 28.03
C ALA A 249 -2.43 5.76 29.46
N GLU A 250 -3.45 4.92 29.63
CA GLU A 250 -3.92 4.51 30.97
C GLU A 250 -3.02 3.46 31.63
N ALA A 251 -2.37 2.59 30.85
CA ALA A 251 -1.42 1.60 31.36
C ALA A 251 -0.16 2.26 31.96
N GLY A 252 0.35 3.33 31.31
CA GLY A 252 1.51 4.09 31.82
C GLY A 252 1.20 4.92 33.08
N SER A 253 -0.05 5.36 33.27
CA SER A 253 -0.47 6.09 34.46
C SER A 253 -0.82 5.20 35.65
N ALA A 254 -1.23 3.95 35.42
CA ALA A 254 -1.48 2.97 36.49
C ALA A 254 -0.18 2.40 37.06
N GLU A 255 0.85 2.19 36.23
CA GLU A 255 2.17 1.72 36.67
C GLU A 255 2.92 2.80 37.49
N GLY A 256 2.73 4.08 37.17
CA GLY A 256 3.33 5.22 37.90
C GLY A 256 2.71 5.52 39.26
N ALA A 257 1.52 4.97 39.57
CA ALA A 257 0.87 5.12 40.88
C ALA A 257 1.24 4.01 41.87
N ALA A 258 1.82 2.90 41.39
CA ALA A 258 2.22 1.76 42.21
C ALA A 258 3.64 1.88 42.81
N ASP A 259 4.44 2.86 42.35
CA ASP A 259 5.84 3.05 42.77
C ASP A 259 6.02 4.25 43.73
N ALA A 260 4.99 4.58 44.53
CA ALA A 260 5.15 5.49 45.65
C ALA A 260 5.95 4.76 46.76
N PRO A 261 7.19 5.19 47.10
CA PRO A 261 7.97 4.50 48.11
C PRO A 261 7.29 4.62 49.47
N ALA A 262 7.05 3.47 50.10
CA ALA A 262 6.61 3.36 51.49
C ALA A 262 7.65 4.03 52.39
N VAL A 263 7.39 5.29 52.76
CA VAL A 263 8.10 5.99 53.83
C VAL A 263 7.74 5.30 55.14
N LEU A 264 8.62 4.43 55.63
CA LEU A 264 8.58 3.92 56.99
C LEU A 264 8.98 5.05 57.96
N PRO A 265 8.13 5.50 58.90
CA PRO A 265 8.61 6.28 60.02
C PRO A 265 9.28 5.35 61.05
N GLY A 266 10.40 5.82 61.57
CA GLY A 266 11.38 5.04 62.32
C GLY A 266 10.88 4.42 63.63
N ARG A 267 11.64 3.40 64.06
CA ARG A 267 11.64 2.86 65.42
C ARG A 267 11.95 3.96 66.45
N VAL A 268 11.13 4.07 67.49
CA VAL A 268 11.56 4.51 68.83
C VAL A 268 10.78 3.73 69.89
N GLN A 269 11.57 3.00 70.70
CA GLN A 269 11.28 2.29 71.97
C GLN A 269 10.34 1.09 71.95
#